data_AF-A0A949XXL8-F1
#
_entry.id   AF-A0A949XXL8-F1
#
_cell.length_a   1.000
_cell.length_b   1.000
_cell.length_c   1.000
_cell.angle_alpha   90.00
_cell.angle_beta   90.00
_cell.angle_gamma   90.00
#
_symmetry.space_group_name_H-M   'P 1'
#
loop_
_entity.id
_entity.type
_entity.pdbx_description
1 polymer ?
#
loop_
_entity_poly.entity_id
_entity_poly.type
_entity_poly.pdbx_seq_one_letter_code
_entity_poly.pdbx_strand_id
1 'polypeptide(L)'
;MVATLRTMAEGQPLDSEVWTEIEYLNKHEPHLRYDWFGYRGRPLGSGAVESAIRRVINLRLKGNGIYWKEENAEAMLVLRAAVLTGRWEETMERTQAAMARDRRRDWQWAAPDIEAELNSDAVIKPP
;
A
#
# COMPACT_ATOMS: atom_id res chain seq x y z
N MET A 1 23.44 13.60 4.32
CA MET A 1 22.72 13.79 3.04
C MET A 1 22.19 15.20 2.88
N VAL A 2 21.23 15.65 3.71
CA VAL A 2 20.64 17.01 3.62
C VAL A 2 21.68 18.13 3.76
N ALA A 3 22.64 18.00 4.68
CA ALA A 3 23.73 18.97 4.83
C ALA A 3 24.53 19.17 3.54
N THR A 4 24.84 18.08 2.83
CA THR A 4 25.53 18.12 1.52
C THR A 4 24.70 18.83 0.46
N LEU A 5 23.38 18.57 0.42
CA LEU A 5 22.47 19.23 -0.53
C LEU A 5 22.37 20.73 -0.27
N ARG A 6 22.34 21.16 1.00
CA ARG A 6 22.38 22.58 1.38
C ARG A 6 23.65 23.26 0.87
N THR A 7 24.81 22.63 1.06
CA THR A 7 26.09 23.15 0.54
C THR A 7 26.09 23.26 -0.98
N MET A 8 25.51 22.29 -1.70
CA MET A 8 25.39 22.36 -3.16
C MET A 8 24.41 23.46 -3.63
N ALA A 9 23.45 23.86 -2.79
CA ALA A 9 22.46 24.88 -3.09
C ALA A 9 22.87 26.31 -2.70
N GLU A 10 24.04 26.53 -2.10
CA GLU A 10 24.49 27.86 -1.61
C GLU A 10 24.52 28.96 -2.68
N GLY A 11 24.64 28.61 -3.97
CA GLY A 11 24.59 29.54 -5.09
C GLY A 11 23.19 29.78 -5.68
N GLN A 12 22.15 29.14 -5.15
CA GLN A 12 20.78 29.26 -5.65
C GLN A 12 20.05 30.44 -4.97
N PRO A 13 19.21 31.18 -5.72
CA PRO A 13 18.30 32.15 -5.14
C PRO A 13 17.43 31.55 -4.02
N LEU A 14 17.11 32.34 -2.99
CA LEU A 14 16.33 31.89 -1.84
C LEU A 14 14.89 31.46 -2.19
N ASP A 15 14.36 31.96 -3.31
CA ASP A 15 13.05 31.62 -3.87
C ASP A 15 13.07 30.41 -4.83
N SER A 16 14.24 29.79 -5.02
CA SER A 16 14.39 28.60 -5.85
C SER A 16 13.65 27.40 -5.27
N GLU A 17 12.99 26.61 -6.13
CA GLU A 17 12.33 25.36 -5.77
C GLU A 17 13.26 24.36 -5.07
N VAL A 18 14.57 24.47 -5.31
CA VAL A 18 15.60 23.63 -4.67
C VAL A 18 15.52 23.70 -3.14
N TRP A 19 15.25 24.86 -2.55
CA TRP A 19 15.13 25.00 -1.10
C TRP A 19 13.89 24.30 -0.55
N THR A 20 12.78 24.33 -1.29
CA THR A 20 11.55 23.60 -0.95
C THR A 20 11.81 22.09 -0.91
N GLU A 21 12.49 21.55 -1.92
CA GLU A 21 12.83 20.13 -1.98
C GLU A 21 13.80 19.71 -0.86
N ILE A 22 14.79 20.54 -0.56
CA ILE A 22 15.74 20.29 0.54
C ILE A 22 15.01 20.25 1.88
N GLU A 23 14.10 21.18 2.15
CA GLU A 23 13.33 21.19 3.39
C GLU A 23 12.33 20.01 3.46
N TYR A 24 11.77 19.60 2.33
CA TYR A 24 10.95 18.39 2.26
C TYR A 24 11.73 17.15 2.68
N LEU A 25 12.93 16.94 2.10
CA LEU A 25 13.80 15.82 2.46
C LEU A 25 14.26 15.88 3.92
N ASN A 26 14.51 17.09 4.43
CA ASN A 26 14.86 17.31 5.83
C ASN A 26 13.73 16.92 6.78
N LYS A 27 12.50 17.35 6.48
CA LYS A 27 11.30 17.00 7.25
C LYS A 27 11.02 15.49 7.24
N HIS A 28 11.32 14.81 6.13
CA HIS A 28 11.06 13.39 5.95
C HIS A 28 12.30 12.50 6.18
N GLU A 29 13.36 13.03 6.78
CA GLU A 29 14.60 12.29 7.08
C GLU A 29 14.39 10.93 7.78
N PRO A 30 13.44 10.77 8.72
CA PRO A 30 13.16 9.46 9.33
C PRO A 30 12.71 8.38 8.34
N HIS A 31 12.16 8.76 7.18
CA HIS A 31 11.72 7.84 6.12
C HIS A 31 12.85 7.51 5.12
N LEU A 32 13.97 8.25 5.14
CA LEU A 32 15.06 8.14 4.17
C LEU A 32 16.22 7.27 4.65
N ARG A 33 15.98 6.33 5.59
CA ARG A 33 16.99 5.40 6.12
C ARG A 33 17.33 4.27 5.15
N TYR A 34 17.68 4.63 3.92
CA TYR A 34 17.99 3.71 2.83
C TYR A 34 19.19 2.82 3.11
N ASP A 35 20.17 3.33 3.85
CA ASP A 35 21.31 2.57 4.36
C ASP A 35 20.86 1.40 5.25
N TRP A 36 19.97 1.67 6.22
CA TRP A 36 19.43 0.67 7.12
C TRP A 36 18.54 -0.34 6.38
N PHE A 37 17.71 0.13 5.45
CA PHE A 37 16.88 -0.74 4.62
C PHE A 37 17.74 -1.64 3.73
N GLY A 38 18.77 -1.08 3.11
CA GLY A 38 19.70 -1.82 2.25
C GLY A 38 20.49 -2.87 3.03
N TYR A 39 21.01 -2.53 4.21
CA TYR A 39 21.66 -3.47 5.11
C TYR A 39 20.74 -4.63 5.51
N ARG A 40 19.46 -4.37 5.71
CA ARG A 40 18.43 -5.38 6.05
C ARG A 40 17.93 -6.16 4.83
N GLY A 41 18.43 -5.89 3.61
CA GLY A 41 17.96 -6.51 2.38
C GLY A 41 16.51 -6.14 2.02
N ARG A 42 16.01 -5.01 2.53
CA ARG A 42 14.65 -4.54 2.22
C ARG A 42 14.64 -3.81 0.87
N PRO A 43 13.55 -3.91 0.10
CA PRO A 43 13.40 -3.12 -1.12
C PRO A 43 13.55 -1.62 -0.83
N LEU A 44 14.37 -0.93 -1.63
CA LEU A 44 14.63 0.51 -1.49
C LEU A 44 13.65 1.36 -2.31
N GLY A 45 12.98 0.77 -3.30
CA GLY A 45 12.07 1.45 -4.21
C GLY A 45 10.62 1.01 -4.07
N SER A 46 9.71 1.86 -4.51
CA SER A 46 8.26 1.65 -4.55
C SER A 46 7.78 0.70 -5.65
N GLY A 47 8.66 0.24 -6.54
CA GLY A 47 8.28 -0.50 -7.76
C GLY A 47 7.44 -1.76 -7.51
N ALA A 48 7.67 -2.48 -6.41
CA ALA A 48 6.83 -3.63 -6.04
C ALA A 48 5.39 -3.21 -5.68
N VAL A 49 5.24 -2.11 -4.94
CA VAL A 49 3.95 -1.52 -4.55
C VAL A 49 3.24 -0.96 -5.78
N GLU A 50 3.93 -0.21 -6.63
CA GLU A 50 3.38 0.34 -7.87
C GLU A 50 2.94 -0.76 -8.83
N SER A 51 3.72 -1.85 -8.95
CA SER A 51 3.36 -3.02 -9.75
C SER A 51 2.12 -3.70 -9.20
N ALA A 52 1.99 -3.83 -7.87
CA ALA A 52 0.80 -4.37 -7.23
C ALA A 52 -0.44 -3.50 -7.51
N ILE A 53 -0.35 -2.18 -7.32
CA ILE A 53 -1.43 -1.23 -7.65
C ILE A 53 -1.84 -1.36 -9.12
N ARG A 54 -0.85 -1.40 -10.02
CA ARG A 54 -1.13 -1.55 -11.46
C ARG A 54 -1.89 -2.85 -11.76
N ARG A 55 -1.42 -3.98 -11.25
CA ARG A 55 -1.93 -5.32 -11.63
C ARG A 55 -3.22 -5.70 -10.92
N VAL A 56 -3.31 -5.42 -9.62
CA VAL A 56 -4.47 -5.74 -8.79
C VAL A 56 -5.60 -4.75 -9.06
N ILE A 57 -5.29 -3.45 -9.02
CA ILE A 57 -6.29 -2.38 -9.05
C ILE A 57 -6.48 -1.86 -10.47
N ASN A 58 -5.48 -1.19 -11.05
CA ASN A 58 -5.69 -0.39 -12.26
C ASN A 58 -6.19 -1.21 -13.44
N LEU A 59 -5.66 -2.42 -13.65
CA LEU A 59 -6.07 -3.25 -14.80
C LEU A 59 -7.49 -3.82 -14.71
N ARG A 60 -8.18 -3.71 -13.57
CA ARG A 60 -9.52 -4.30 -13.42
C ARG A 60 -10.57 -3.35 -12.84
N LEU A 61 -10.18 -2.55 -11.87
CA LEU A 61 -11.06 -1.66 -11.13
C LEU A 61 -11.12 -0.26 -11.76
N LYS A 62 -10.12 0.12 -12.56
CA LYS A 62 -10.04 1.43 -13.23
C LYS A 62 -10.20 1.29 -14.75
N GLY A 63 -11.10 2.04 -15.34
CA GLY A 63 -11.30 2.08 -16.80
C GLY A 63 -12.55 2.84 -17.22
N ASN A 64 -12.64 3.16 -18.50
CA ASN A 64 -13.78 3.92 -19.04
C ASN A 64 -15.07 3.11 -18.95
N GLY A 65 -16.14 3.73 -18.44
CA GLY A 65 -17.45 3.10 -18.29
C GLY A 65 -17.53 2.03 -17.20
N ILE A 66 -16.50 1.90 -16.35
CA ILE A 66 -16.49 0.96 -15.22
C ILE A 66 -17.01 1.68 -13.99
N TYR A 67 -18.09 1.16 -13.41
CA TYR A 67 -18.64 1.60 -12.14
C TYR A 67 -18.77 0.41 -11.21
N TRP A 68 -18.42 0.64 -9.95
CA TRP A 68 -18.53 -0.36 -8.89
C TRP A 68 -19.38 0.20 -7.76
N LYS A 69 -20.11 -0.68 -7.09
CA LYS A 69 -20.45 -0.45 -5.70
C LYS A 69 -19.19 -0.69 -4.87
N GLU A 70 -18.95 0.14 -3.88
CA GLU A 70 -17.77 0.08 -3.00
C GLU A 70 -17.50 -1.33 -2.48
N GLU A 71 -18.53 -1.95 -1.87
CA GLU A 71 -18.47 -3.32 -1.32
C GLU A 71 -17.99 -4.37 -2.35
N ASN A 72 -18.37 -4.19 -3.62
CA ASN A 72 -18.00 -5.10 -4.71
C ASN A 72 -16.57 -4.83 -5.21
N ALA A 73 -16.12 -3.57 -5.18
CA ALA A 73 -14.76 -3.20 -5.53
C ALA A 73 -13.76 -3.77 -4.51
N GLU A 74 -14.08 -3.69 -3.22
CA GLU A 74 -13.26 -4.23 -2.14
C GLU A 74 -13.18 -5.76 -2.20
N ALA A 75 -14.32 -6.45 -2.34
CA ALA A 75 -14.32 -7.90 -2.53
C ALA A 75 -13.46 -8.31 -3.74
N MET A 76 -13.59 -7.60 -4.87
CA MET A 76 -12.79 -7.88 -6.06
C MET A 76 -11.29 -7.63 -5.83
N LEU A 77 -10.93 -6.59 -5.07
CA LEU A 77 -9.55 -6.28 -4.71
C LEU A 77 -8.91 -7.43 -3.92
N VAL A 78 -9.59 -7.93 -2.88
CA VAL A 78 -9.12 -9.04 -2.04
C VAL A 78 -8.94 -10.31 -2.87
N LEU A 79 -9.94 -10.69 -3.67
CA LEU A 79 -9.88 -11.89 -4.51
C LEU A 79 -8.74 -11.81 -5.53
N ARG A 80 -8.56 -10.65 -6.18
CA ARG A 80 -7.47 -10.47 -7.15
C ARG A 80 -6.10 -10.48 -6.51
N ALA A 81 -5.94 -9.91 -5.32
CA ALA A 81 -4.69 -9.97 -4.58
C ALA A 81 -4.32 -11.43 -4.28
N ALA A 82 -5.27 -12.24 -3.80
CA ALA A 82 -5.06 -13.66 -3.55
C ALA A 82 -4.60 -14.42 -4.82
N VAL A 83 -5.29 -14.21 -5.94
CA VAL A 83 -4.95 -14.88 -7.21
C VAL A 83 -3.57 -14.44 -7.74
N LEU A 84 -3.31 -13.13 -7.80
CA LEU A 84 -2.07 -12.61 -8.41
C LEU A 84 -0.82 -12.86 -7.57
N THR A 85 -0.98 -13.09 -6.27
CA THR A 85 0.11 -13.44 -5.36
C THR A 85 0.29 -14.95 -5.19
N GLY A 86 -0.54 -15.77 -5.83
CA GLY A 86 -0.50 -17.24 -5.71
C GLY A 86 -0.98 -17.75 -4.34
N ARG A 87 -1.81 -16.97 -3.64
CA ARG A 87 -2.35 -17.28 -2.31
C ARG A 87 -3.83 -17.65 -2.35
N TRP A 88 -4.31 -18.08 -3.50
CA TRP A 88 -5.72 -18.45 -3.68
C TRP A 88 -6.10 -19.60 -2.77
N GLU A 89 -5.33 -20.69 -2.78
CA GLU A 89 -5.56 -21.90 -2.00
C GLU A 89 -5.55 -21.56 -0.49
N GLU A 90 -4.53 -20.85 -0.02
CA GLU A 90 -4.43 -20.38 1.37
C GLU A 90 -5.66 -19.57 1.80
N THR A 91 -6.12 -18.66 0.92
CA THR A 91 -7.30 -17.83 1.19
C THR A 91 -8.56 -18.68 1.29
N MET A 92 -8.72 -19.66 0.40
CA MET A 92 -9.87 -20.57 0.38
C MET A 92 -9.87 -21.50 1.58
N GLU A 93 -8.72 -22.04 1.98
CA GLU A 93 -8.59 -22.87 3.19
C GLU A 93 -8.97 -22.09 4.45
N ARG A 94 -8.45 -20.87 4.62
CA ARG A 94 -8.79 -19.99 5.75
C ARG A 94 -10.30 -19.69 5.78
N THR A 95 -10.88 -19.39 4.63
CA THR A 95 -12.31 -19.09 4.50
C THR A 95 -13.16 -20.32 4.87
N GLN A 96 -12.82 -21.50 4.34
CA GLN A 96 -13.53 -22.74 4.66
C GLN A 96 -13.45 -23.09 6.14
N ALA A 97 -12.26 -22.95 6.77
CA ALA A 97 -12.08 -23.19 8.19
C ALA A 97 -12.93 -22.24 9.05
N ALA A 98 -13.00 -20.96 8.69
CA ALA A 98 -13.86 -19.99 9.36
C ALA A 98 -15.35 -20.35 9.22
N MET A 99 -15.80 -20.67 8.00
CA MET A 99 -17.19 -21.08 7.73
C MET A 99 -17.58 -22.38 8.46
N ALA A 100 -16.67 -23.35 8.54
CA ALA A 100 -16.90 -24.62 9.23
C ALA A 100 -17.08 -24.45 10.74
N ARG A 101 -16.41 -23.46 11.35
CA ARG A 101 -16.56 -23.12 12.77
C ARG A 101 -17.91 -22.47 13.06
N ASP A 102 -18.33 -21.52 12.25
CA ASP A 102 -19.53 -20.73 12.49
C ASP A 102 -20.82 -21.44 12.04
N ARG A 103 -20.75 -22.35 11.05
CA ARG A 103 -21.89 -23.07 10.44
C ARG A 103 -23.10 -22.17 10.08
N ARG A 104 -22.87 -20.87 9.92
CA ARG A 104 -23.92 -19.88 9.64
C ARG A 104 -24.43 -20.06 8.22
N ARG A 105 -25.75 -20.23 8.10
CA ARG A 105 -26.47 -20.35 6.81
C ARG A 105 -27.01 -19.01 6.34
N ASP A 106 -27.10 -18.05 7.25
CA ASP A 106 -27.54 -16.68 7.09
C ASP A 106 -26.39 -15.69 6.86
N TRP A 107 -25.20 -16.20 6.55
CA TRP A 107 -24.03 -15.37 6.34
C TRP A 107 -24.25 -14.42 5.16
N GLN A 108 -24.07 -13.12 5.42
CA GLN A 108 -24.04 -12.07 4.42
C GLN A 108 -22.65 -11.46 4.42
N TRP A 109 -22.09 -11.31 3.22
CA TRP A 109 -20.87 -10.53 3.06
C TRP A 109 -21.18 -9.06 3.34
N ALA A 110 -20.42 -8.48 4.24
CA ALA A 110 -20.29 -7.03 4.40
C ALA A 110 -18.82 -6.72 4.17
N ALA A 111 -18.54 -5.80 3.26
CA ALA A 111 -17.17 -5.42 3.01
C ALA A 111 -16.61 -4.68 4.23
N PRO A 112 -15.37 -4.99 4.65
CA PRO A 112 -14.74 -4.27 5.75
C PRO A 112 -14.59 -2.80 5.37
N ASP A 113 -14.82 -1.88 6.31
CA ASP A 113 -14.60 -0.45 6.07
C ASP A 113 -13.08 -0.19 6.03
N ILE A 114 -12.49 -0.33 4.85
CA ILE A 114 -11.03 -0.25 4.68
C ILE A 114 -10.52 1.15 5.05
N GLU A 115 -11.30 2.20 4.83
CA GLU A 115 -10.89 3.57 5.17
C GLU A 115 -10.87 3.79 6.68
N ALA A 116 -11.89 3.31 7.40
CA ALA A 116 -11.88 3.34 8.86
C ALA A 116 -10.77 2.45 9.45
N GLU A 117 -10.53 1.27 8.87
CA GLU A 117 -9.46 0.36 9.32
C GLU A 117 -8.06 0.95 9.05
N LEU A 118 -7.82 1.60 7.90
CA LEU A 118 -6.54 2.23 7.56
C LEU A 118 -6.20 3.39 8.50
N ASN A 119 -7.21 4.16 8.91
CA ASN A 119 -7.04 5.28 9.83
C ASN A 119 -7.11 4.86 11.31
N SER A 120 -7.30 3.58 11.59
CA SER A 120 -7.26 3.06 12.95
C SER A 120 -5.82 2.98 13.45
N ASP A 121 -5.60 3.23 14.74
CA ASP A 121 -4.30 3.02 15.41
C ASP A 121 -3.94 1.51 15.57
N ALA A 122 -4.56 0.63 14.78
CA ALA A 122 -4.35 -0.80 14.88
C ALA A 122 -2.95 -1.20 14.38
N VAL A 123 -2.29 -2.08 15.13
CA VAL A 123 -0.98 -2.63 14.73
C VAL A 123 -1.16 -3.55 13.53
N ILE A 124 -0.77 -3.09 12.35
CA ILE A 124 -0.74 -3.91 11.13
C ILE A 124 0.34 -4.97 11.28
N LYS A 125 -0.07 -6.24 11.43
CA LYS A 125 0.87 -7.37 11.35
C LYS A 125 1.08 -7.74 9.89
N PRO A 126 2.31 -7.67 9.36
CA PRO A 126 2.59 -8.22 8.04
C PRO A 126 2.33 -9.73 8.05
N PRO A 127 1.87 -10.30 6.92
CA PRO A 127 1.65 -11.74 6.77
C PRO A 127 2.95 -12.55 6.84
#